data_AF-A0A3M1E7Y8-F1
#
_entry.id   AF-A0A3M1E7Y8-F1
#
_cell.length_a   1.000
_cell.length_b   1.000
_cell.length_c   1.000
_cell.angle_alpha   90.00
_cell.angle_beta   90.00
_cell.angle_gamma   90.00
#
_symmetry.space_group_name_H-M   'P 1'
#
loop_
_entity.id
_entity.type
_entity.pdbx_description
1 polymer ?
#
loop_
_entity_poly.entity_id
_entity_poly.type
_entity_poly.pdbx_seq_one_letter_code
_entity_poly.pdbx_strand_id
1 'polypeptide(L)'
;MKSLRRYDVQATCGMAAALVSVVPALGGVALSIRNYDATLGQIVYGSSGLFLPAFLGCVAASALPAAVGFVLGWNSAGQRRNDKPGRSWVGFFVGGLVLTLDVILLIAFWMLRLEYTA
;
A
#
# COMPACT_ATOMS: atom_id res chain seq x y z
N MET A 1 2.55 10.68 25.90
CA MET A 1 2.11 9.88 24.73
C MET A 1 0.59 9.77 24.74
N LYS A 2 -0.11 10.12 23.66
CA LYS A 2 -1.58 9.97 23.59
C LYS A 2 -1.91 8.49 23.42
N SER A 3 -2.80 7.94 24.25
CA SER A 3 -3.18 6.53 24.19
C SER A 3 -3.98 6.23 22.91
N LEU A 4 -3.61 5.15 22.20
CA LEU A 4 -4.37 4.60 21.07
C LEU A 4 -5.77 4.10 21.47
N ARG A 5 -6.12 4.12 22.76
CA ARG A 5 -7.46 3.78 23.25
C ARG A 5 -8.51 4.85 22.90
N ARG A 6 -8.09 6.08 22.55
CA ARG A 6 -8.98 7.15 22.12
C ARG A 6 -9.25 7.07 20.61
N TYR A 7 -10.52 7.04 20.22
CA TYR A 7 -10.93 6.91 18.83
C TYR A 7 -10.47 8.07 17.93
N ASP A 8 -10.37 9.30 18.44
CA ASP A 8 -9.85 10.44 17.65
C ASP A 8 -8.37 10.31 17.30
N VAL A 9 -7.61 9.65 18.19
CA VAL A 9 -6.18 9.37 17.99
C VAL A 9 -6.05 8.26 16.96
N GLN A 10 -6.86 7.19 17.07
CA GLN A 10 -6.94 6.15 16.04
C GLN A 10 -7.31 6.72 14.67
N ALA A 11 -8.31 7.61 14.60
CA ALA A 11 -8.72 8.25 13.36
C ALA A 11 -7.59 9.07 12.72
N THR A 12 -6.83 9.81 13.52
CA THR A 12 -5.72 10.64 13.03
C THR A 12 -4.51 9.79 12.64
N CYS A 13 -4.12 8.82 13.48
CA CYS A 13 -3.00 7.92 13.19
C CYS A 13 -3.31 7.01 12.01
N GLY A 14 -4.54 6.49 11.91
CA GLY A 14 -5.00 5.66 10.81
C GLY A 14 -5.01 6.40 9.49
N MET A 15 -5.54 7.63 9.47
CA MET A 15 -5.47 8.50 8.29
C MET A 15 -4.02 8.78 7.88
N ALA A 16 -3.14 9.14 8.82
CA ALA A 16 -1.74 9.42 8.53
C ALA A 16 -1.02 8.18 7.97
N ALA A 17 -1.22 7.02 8.58
CA ALA A 17 -0.66 5.76 8.11
C ALA A 17 -1.13 5.43 6.68
N ALA A 18 -2.44 5.52 6.41
CA ALA A 18 -3.00 5.30 5.07
C ALA A 18 -2.47 6.29 4.02
N LEU A 19 -2.19 7.54 4.39
CA LEU A 19 -1.62 8.51 3.45
C LEU A 19 -0.13 8.24 3.18
N VAL A 20 0.63 7.85 4.21
CA VAL A 20 2.04 7.48 4.07
C VAL A 20 2.20 6.24 3.18
N SER A 21 1.26 5.30 3.20
CA SER A 21 1.33 4.10 2.36
C SER A 21 1.19 4.36 0.85
N VAL A 22 0.63 5.50 0.45
CA VAL A 22 0.42 5.83 -0.98
C VAL A 22 1.74 5.97 -1.72
N VAL A 23 2.74 6.61 -1.12
CA VAL A 23 4.03 6.90 -1.77
C VAL A 23 4.77 5.62 -2.20
N PRO A 24 5.01 4.64 -1.31
CA PRO A 24 5.64 3.39 -1.73
C PRO A 24 4.77 2.57 -2.70
N ALA A 25 3.44 2.61 -2.60
CA ALA A 25 2.56 1.93 -3.55
C ALA A 25 2.73 2.49 -4.98
N LEU A 26 2.77 3.82 -5.12
CA LEU A 26 3.07 4.49 -6.39
C LEU A 26 4.48 4.15 -6.90
N GLY A 27 5.45 4.00 -5.99
CA GLY A 27 6.80 3.52 -6.33
C GLY A 27 6.78 2.11 -6.95
N GLY A 28 6.01 1.18 -6.36
CA GLY A 28 5.82 -0.17 -6.91
C GLY A 28 5.21 -0.14 -8.31
N VAL A 29 4.14 0.65 -8.50
CA VAL A 29 3.49 0.83 -9.82
C VAL A 29 4.46 1.40 -10.85
N ALA A 30 5.19 2.46 -10.49
CA ALA A 30 6.16 3.10 -11.38
C ALA A 30 7.29 2.14 -11.80
N LEU A 31 7.79 1.32 -10.87
CA LEU A 31 8.79 0.29 -11.18
C LEU A 31 8.23 -0.74 -12.16
N SER A 32 7.01 -1.26 -11.92
CA SER A 32 6.37 -2.22 -12.83
C SER A 32 6.20 -1.66 -14.24
N ILE A 33 5.73 -0.42 -14.38
CA ILE A 33 5.55 0.23 -15.69
C ILE A 33 6.90 0.44 -16.38
N ARG A 34 7.93 0.90 -15.64
CA ARG A 34 9.27 1.15 -16.20
C ARG A 34 9.92 -0.13 -16.75
N ASN A 35 9.66 -1.26 -16.13
CA ASN A 35 10.21 -2.56 -16.51
C ASN A 35 9.27 -3.37 -17.42
N TYR A 36 8.14 -2.81 -17.82
CA TYR A 36 7.19 -3.49 -18.71
C TYR A 36 7.64 -3.36 -20.18
N ASP A 37 7.83 -4.48 -20.85
CA ASP A 37 8.04 -4.56 -22.29
C ASP A 37 6.71 -4.86 -22.97
N ALA A 38 6.18 -3.89 -23.71
CA ALA A 38 4.90 -4.01 -24.42
C ALA A 38 4.95 -5.01 -25.59
N THR A 39 6.13 -5.32 -26.11
CA THR A 39 6.32 -6.29 -27.20
C THR A 39 6.16 -7.71 -26.67
N LEU A 40 6.74 -7.98 -25.49
CA LEU A 40 6.67 -9.28 -24.83
C LEU A 40 5.42 -9.41 -23.94
N GLY A 41 4.78 -8.29 -23.61
CA GLY A 41 3.65 -8.24 -22.68
C GLY A 41 4.06 -8.59 -21.24
N GLN A 42 5.33 -8.39 -20.88
CA GLN A 42 5.92 -8.91 -19.65
C GLN A 42 6.73 -7.83 -18.91
N ILE A 43 6.85 -7.99 -17.59
CA ILE A 43 7.72 -7.18 -16.73
C ILE A 43 9.09 -7.86 -16.71
N VAL A 44 10.05 -7.28 -17.41
CA VAL A 44 11.37 -7.86 -17.65
C VAL A 44 12.38 -7.34 -16.61
N TYR A 45 13.06 -8.25 -15.91
CA TYR A 45 14.09 -7.91 -14.94
C TYR A 45 15.20 -8.96 -14.87
N GLY A 46 16.42 -8.51 -14.57
CA GLY A 46 17.57 -9.37 -14.37
C GLY A 46 17.60 -9.98 -12.97
N SER A 47 18.03 -11.25 -12.88
CA SER A 47 18.11 -12.00 -11.62
C SER A 47 19.05 -11.37 -10.57
N SER A 48 20.10 -10.67 -11.01
CA SER A 48 21.07 -9.98 -10.14
C SER A 48 20.74 -8.49 -9.90
N GLY A 49 19.66 -7.98 -10.47
CA GLY A 49 19.28 -6.57 -10.40
C GLY A 49 18.57 -6.19 -9.10
N LEU A 50 18.60 -4.90 -8.75
CA LEU A 50 17.88 -4.34 -7.60
C LEU A 50 16.36 -4.22 -7.81
N PHE A 51 15.85 -4.57 -9.00
CA PHE A 51 14.44 -4.42 -9.33
C PHE A 51 13.54 -5.21 -8.40
N LEU A 52 13.76 -6.54 -8.28
CA LEU A 52 12.91 -7.40 -7.47
C LEU A 52 12.88 -6.99 -5.99
N PRO A 53 14.03 -6.75 -5.30
CA PRO A 53 13.99 -6.29 -3.91
C PRO A 53 13.40 -4.88 -3.78
N ALA A 54 13.60 -3.97 -4.74
CA ALA A 54 12.99 -2.64 -4.70
C ALA A 54 11.47 -2.71 -4.87
N PHE A 55 10.98 -3.53 -5.79
CA PHE A 55 9.55 -3.75 -6.03
C PHE A 55 8.87 -4.36 -4.80
N LEU A 56 9.41 -5.47 -4.28
CA LEU A 56 8.87 -6.11 -3.07
C LEU A 56 8.98 -5.20 -1.85
N GLY A 57 10.06 -4.43 -1.74
CA GLY A 57 10.25 -3.41 -0.71
C GLY A 57 9.17 -2.33 -0.76
N CYS A 58 8.83 -1.84 -1.95
CA CYS A 58 7.75 -0.88 -2.14
C CYS A 58 6.40 -1.45 -1.68
N VAL A 59 6.04 -2.64 -2.16
CA VAL A 59 4.77 -3.30 -1.78
C VAL A 59 4.69 -3.57 -0.27
N ALA A 60 5.78 -4.03 0.35
CA ALA A 60 5.79 -4.26 1.79
C ALA A 60 5.68 -2.94 2.59
N ALA A 61 6.38 -1.90 2.14
CA ALA A 61 6.37 -0.58 2.75
C ALA A 61 5.04 0.15 2.60
N SER A 62 4.24 -0.15 1.58
CA SER A 62 2.86 0.34 1.46
C SER A 62 1.88 -0.51 2.27
N ALA A 63 1.95 -1.84 2.16
CA ALA A 63 0.96 -2.73 2.75
C ALA A 63 0.83 -2.58 4.27
N LEU A 64 1.96 -2.45 5.00
CA LEU A 64 1.95 -2.32 6.46
C LEU A 64 1.20 -1.05 6.95
N PRO A 65 1.58 0.17 6.55
CA PRO A 65 0.85 1.37 6.94
C PRO A 65 -0.56 1.42 6.37
N ALA A 66 -0.82 0.85 5.18
CA ALA A 66 -2.16 0.75 4.62
C ALA A 66 -3.08 -0.13 5.48
N ALA A 67 -2.59 -1.29 5.95
CA ALA A 67 -3.32 -2.18 6.85
C ALA A 67 -3.60 -1.51 8.21
N VAL A 68 -2.62 -0.81 8.77
CA VAL A 68 -2.83 -0.03 10.01
C VAL A 68 -3.90 1.05 9.79
N GLY A 69 -3.82 1.79 8.68
CA GLY A 69 -4.78 2.82 8.32
C GLY A 69 -6.20 2.28 8.15
N PHE A 70 -6.32 1.15 7.45
CA PHE A 70 -7.57 0.43 7.24
C PHE A 70 -8.20 -0.02 8.56
N VAL A 71 -7.45 -0.75 9.40
CA VAL A 71 -7.97 -1.31 10.65
C VAL A 71 -8.34 -0.22 11.65
N LEU A 72 -7.50 0.81 11.81
CA LEU A 72 -7.80 1.93 12.72
C LEU A 72 -8.95 2.79 12.20
N GLY A 73 -9.03 2.98 10.88
CA GLY A 73 -10.15 3.66 10.24
C GLY A 73 -11.47 2.92 10.49
N TRP A 74 -11.50 1.62 10.20
CA TRP A 74 -12.66 0.76 10.44
C TRP A 74 -13.11 0.77 11.91
N ASN A 75 -12.17 0.57 12.84
CA ASN A 75 -12.48 0.52 14.27
C ASN A 75 -13.04 1.85 14.84
N SER A 76 -12.67 2.99 14.25
CA SER A 76 -13.05 4.31 14.76
C SER A 76 -14.24 4.95 14.02
N ALA A 77 -14.55 4.56 12.77
CA ALA A 77 -15.54 5.24 11.93
C ALA A 77 -16.99 5.21 12.47
N GLY A 78 -17.37 4.15 13.19
CA GLY A 78 -18.72 3.97 13.74
C GLY A 78 -18.89 4.36 15.22
N GLN A 79 -17.85 4.91 15.85
CA GLN A 79 -17.84 5.09 17.30
C GLN A 79 -18.45 6.43 17.70
N ARG A 80 -19.44 6.41 18.60
CA ARG A 80 -20.14 7.62 19.10
C ARG A 80 -19.21 8.64 19.78
N ARG A 81 -18.03 8.20 20.24
CA ARG A 81 -17.01 9.04 20.90
C ARG A 81 -15.86 9.45 19.96
N ASN A 82 -16.07 9.35 18.66
CA ASN A 82 -15.13 9.84 17.67
C ASN A 82 -15.62 11.20 17.17
N ASP A 83 -14.91 12.25 17.55
CA ASP A 83 -15.18 13.63 17.13
C ASP A 83 -14.66 13.88 15.70
N LYS A 84 -13.98 12.90 15.09
CA LYS A 84 -13.32 13.00 13.78
C LYS A 84 -13.68 11.83 12.84
N PRO A 85 -14.96 11.53 12.61
CA PRO A 85 -15.39 10.39 11.80
C PRO A 85 -14.88 10.48 10.36
N GLY A 86 -14.78 11.70 9.79
CA GLY A 86 -14.24 11.89 8.44
C GLY A 86 -12.81 11.36 8.28
N ARG A 87 -11.94 11.53 9.29
CA ARG A 87 -10.56 11.02 9.25
C ARG A 87 -10.53 9.49 9.29
N SER A 88 -11.43 8.88 10.05
CA SER A 88 -11.58 7.43 10.10
C SER A 88 -11.97 6.86 8.76
N TRP A 89 -12.92 7.49 8.06
CA TRP A 89 -13.33 7.09 6.71
C TRP A 89 -12.20 7.25 5.70
N VAL A 90 -11.44 8.35 5.76
CA VAL A 90 -10.26 8.52 4.89
C VAL A 90 -9.24 7.41 5.16
N GLY A 91 -8.90 7.13 6.42
CA GLY A 91 -7.98 6.04 6.76
C GLY A 91 -8.47 4.67 6.28
N PHE A 92 -9.76 4.39 6.44
CA PHE A 92 -10.40 3.16 5.99
C PHE A 92 -10.33 3.01 4.46
N PHE A 93 -10.85 3.98 3.70
CA PHE A 93 -10.95 3.88 2.25
C PHE A 93 -9.58 3.98 1.57
N VAL A 94 -8.72 4.89 2.00
CA VAL A 94 -7.37 5.02 1.42
C VAL A 94 -6.54 3.78 1.75
N GLY A 95 -6.55 3.32 3.00
CA GLY A 95 -5.82 2.11 3.39
C GLY A 95 -6.32 0.88 2.65
N GLY A 96 -7.64 0.70 2.56
CA GLY A 96 -8.25 -0.41 1.82
C GLY A 96 -7.96 -0.37 0.32
N LEU A 97 -8.01 0.82 -0.30
CA LEU A 97 -7.65 1.00 -1.71
C LEU A 97 -6.18 0.66 -1.96
N VAL A 98 -5.25 1.16 -1.14
CA VAL A 98 -3.82 0.85 -1.28
C VAL A 98 -3.57 -0.65 -1.11
N LEU A 99 -4.17 -1.31 -0.11
CA LEU A 99 -4.05 -2.76 0.05
C LEU A 99 -4.56 -3.52 -1.17
N THR A 100 -5.69 -3.09 -1.73
CA THR A 100 -6.27 -3.71 -2.92
C THR A 100 -5.34 -3.55 -4.12
N LEU A 101 -4.77 -2.36 -4.31
CA LEU A 101 -3.80 -2.09 -5.36
C LEU A 101 -2.52 -2.92 -5.18
N ASP A 102 -2.00 -3.05 -3.96
CA ASP A 102 -0.82 -3.87 -3.67
C ASP A 102 -1.06 -5.35 -4.02
N VAL A 103 -2.24 -5.89 -3.69
CA VAL A 103 -2.62 -7.26 -4.05
C VAL A 103 -2.72 -7.41 -5.58
N ILE A 104 -3.39 -6.49 -6.26
CA ILE A 104 -3.49 -6.50 -7.73
C ILE A 104 -2.10 -6.43 -8.36
N LEU A 105 -1.23 -5.54 -7.86
CA LEU A 105 0.11 -5.33 -8.37
C LEU A 105 1.00 -6.57 -8.17
N LEU A 106 0.91 -7.23 -7.01
CA LEU A 106 1.59 -8.51 -6.77
C LEU A 106 1.11 -9.58 -7.73
N ILE A 107 -0.20 -9.76 -7.89
CA ILE A 107 -0.77 -10.76 -8.80
C ILE A 107 -0.31 -10.47 -10.24
N ALA A 108 -0.43 -9.23 -10.68
CA ALA A 108 0.02 -8.81 -12.01
C ALA A 108 1.51 -9.08 -12.20
N PHE A 109 2.35 -8.75 -11.22
CA PHE A 109 3.78 -9.06 -11.26
C PHE A 109 4.02 -10.57 -11.38
N TRP A 110 3.39 -11.39 -10.54
CA TRP A 110 3.56 -12.84 -10.58
C TRP A 110 3.11 -13.48 -11.90
N MET A 111 2.08 -12.91 -12.54
CA MET A 111 1.59 -13.39 -13.83
C MET A 111 2.42 -12.92 -15.03
N LEU A 112 3.00 -11.70 -14.94
CA LEU A 112 3.65 -11.04 -16.08
C LEU A 112 5.18 -11.02 -15.96
N ARG A 113 5.75 -11.52 -14.87
CA ARG A 113 7.20 -11.48 -14.65
C ARG A 113 7.96 -12.35 -15.65
N LEU A 114 9.02 -11.79 -16.23
CA LEU A 114 10.04 -12.53 -16.97
C LEU A 114 11.41 -12.23 -16.36
N GLU A 115 11.99 -13.24 -15.72
CA GLU A 115 13.34 -13.18 -15.19
C GLU A 115 14.32 -13.66 -16.25
N TYR A 116 15.37 -12.86 -16.49
CA TYR A 116 16.49 -13.31 -17.31
C TYR A 116 17.76 -13.43 -16.46
N THR A 117 18.47 -14.52 -16.65
CA THR A 117 19.86 -14.69 -16.22
C THR A 117 20.76 -14.20 -17.35
N ALA A 118 21.41 -13.06 -17.14
CA ALA A 118 22.51 -12.63 -17.99
C ALA A 118 23.75 -13.50 -17.77
#